data_AF-A0A2P8VK49-F1
#
_entry.id   AF-A0A2P8VK49-F1
#
_cell.length_a   1.000
_cell.length_b   1.000
_cell.length_c   1.000
_cell.angle_alpha   90.00
_cell.angle_beta   90.00
_cell.angle_gamma   90.00
#
_symmetry.space_group_name_H-M   'P 1'
#
loop_
_entity.id
_entity.type
_entity.pdbx_description
1 polymer ?
#
loop_
_entity_poly.entity_id
_entity_poly.type
_entity_poly.pdbx_seq_one_letter_code
_entity_poly.pdbx_strand_id
1 'polypeptide(L)'
;KGHTFTVSARVTVEATDLGDLLEVGNIPSRVGQEARHETGEAILPEDARPQCQQSITFDVVVEHTARGRGVAIGKPNGFDTESWIGLKEFTSNFWTKAQPDKWQKWDFFSDFGIFRYRRLLRSHPHDKKVAPGDVAVLNWGTSSEPNRAFCCGNDYRPGRLVGVSREERKLHIQRARQRAQAYVHYLQTHGAADLKPRGDLTWTSDGIALEPYIREARRGIALTTIRHEDVAETFFPDQARARCFDDSVGIGQYHYLDLHGNDAKGHVSPKGKDVVARPFSLPLGSLVPRDTDGLVLSAKSIGTTHITNAAYRMHPMEWAIGEASGFLAVFAVWTGLEPRVLATEEKHIRKIQGFMARNGIPIFWFNDVSHDDPDFEAIQVLAAAAIVRSEDPRSLSFRPYAPVSRAVVATALVNVLKLPTTLPDKPTFSDVLPGQHWAYMPIETLYAHGMIAGVGKNRFAPNAPITREQLSFLVKRAMPEVYDKAFGRTPIDRQNLQRRELSRVLYEVLKGRLQL
;
A
#
# COMPACT_ATOMS: atom_id res chain seq x y z
N LYS A 1 -21.44 -37.13 7.10
CA LYS A 1 -21.68 -37.11 5.63
C LYS A 1 -21.57 -35.66 5.19
N GLY A 2 -20.66 -35.34 4.26
CA GLY A 2 -20.56 -33.98 3.73
C GLY A 2 -21.69 -33.72 2.74
N HIS A 3 -22.33 -32.56 2.82
CA HIS A 3 -23.22 -32.09 1.76
C HIS A 3 -22.36 -31.49 0.65
N THR A 4 -22.58 -31.94 -0.59
CA THR A 4 -21.98 -31.32 -1.78
C THR A 4 -23.02 -30.41 -2.41
N PHE A 5 -22.63 -29.18 -2.69
CA PHE A 5 -23.43 -28.24 -3.47
C PHE A 5 -22.50 -27.44 -4.39
N THR A 6 -23.05 -26.93 -5.49
CA THR A 6 -22.33 -26.10 -6.46
C THR A 6 -22.70 -24.64 -6.22
N VAL A 7 -21.69 -23.78 -6.15
CA VAL A 7 -21.86 -22.32 -6.11
C VAL A 7 -21.39 -21.75 -7.44
N SER A 8 -22.22 -20.91 -8.06
CA SER A 8 -21.85 -20.15 -9.26
C SER A 8 -21.88 -18.67 -8.92
N ALA A 9 -20.82 -17.95 -9.27
CA ALA A 9 -20.70 -16.52 -9.06
C ALA A 9 -20.34 -15.85 -10.38
N ARG A 10 -20.89 -14.65 -10.62
CA ARG A 10 -20.51 -13.81 -11.75
C ARG A 10 -19.06 -13.31 -11.62
N VAL A 11 -18.70 -12.94 -10.39
CA VAL A 11 -17.37 -12.45 -10.04
C VAL A 11 -16.92 -13.22 -8.81
N THR A 12 -15.70 -13.73 -8.85
CA THR A 12 -15.02 -14.39 -7.74
C THR A 12 -13.87 -13.50 -7.26
N VAL A 13 -13.68 -13.38 -5.95
CA VAL A 13 -12.53 -12.70 -5.37
C VAL A 13 -11.55 -13.76 -4.87
N GLU A 14 -10.32 -13.75 -5.38
CA GLU A 14 -9.22 -14.56 -4.86
C GLU A 14 -8.67 -13.89 -3.61
N ALA A 15 -9.03 -14.42 -2.45
CA ALA A 15 -8.58 -13.98 -1.14
C ALA A 15 -8.12 -15.16 -0.26
N THR A 16 -7.79 -16.30 -0.85
CA THR A 16 -7.19 -17.44 -0.14
C THR A 16 -5.76 -17.11 0.28
N ASP A 17 -5.28 -17.71 1.36
CA ASP A 17 -3.96 -17.37 1.90
C ASP A 17 -2.79 -17.72 0.98
N LEU A 18 -2.96 -18.71 0.10
CA LEU A 18 -1.91 -19.21 -0.79
C LEU A 18 -2.18 -18.90 -2.27
N GLY A 19 -3.30 -18.26 -2.60
CA GLY A 19 -3.75 -18.08 -3.98
C GLY A 19 -4.21 -19.40 -4.61
N ASP A 20 -4.93 -20.23 -3.85
CA ASP A 20 -5.37 -21.57 -4.25
C ASP A 20 -6.32 -21.55 -5.46
N LEU A 21 -7.13 -20.50 -5.67
CA LEU A 21 -7.98 -20.37 -6.86
C LEU A 21 -7.13 -20.20 -8.12
N LEU A 22 -5.99 -19.50 -8.02
CA LEU A 22 -5.07 -19.36 -9.15
C LEU A 22 -4.49 -20.72 -9.55
N GLU A 23 -4.22 -21.59 -8.58
CA GLU A 23 -3.75 -22.96 -8.85
C GLU A 23 -4.86 -23.84 -9.45
N VAL A 24 -6.03 -23.87 -8.79
CA VAL A 24 -7.16 -24.71 -9.20
C VAL A 24 -7.68 -24.31 -10.58
N GLY A 25 -7.69 -23.01 -10.88
CA GLY A 25 -8.12 -22.45 -12.16
C GLY A 25 -7.04 -22.46 -13.25
N ASN A 26 -5.81 -22.92 -12.96
CA ASN A 26 -4.65 -22.80 -13.84
C ASN A 26 -4.46 -21.37 -14.40
N ILE A 27 -4.65 -20.38 -13.52
CA ILE A 27 -4.56 -18.96 -13.86
C ILE A 27 -3.09 -18.52 -13.77
N PRO A 28 -2.57 -17.80 -14.78
CA PRO A 28 -1.18 -17.34 -14.77
C PRO A 28 -0.81 -16.56 -13.50
N SER A 29 0.21 -17.06 -12.80
CA SER A 29 0.66 -16.49 -11.53
C SER A 29 2.16 -16.72 -11.32
N ARG A 30 2.73 -15.96 -10.40
CA ARG A 30 4.13 -15.99 -9.97
C ARG A 30 4.21 -16.51 -8.54
N VAL A 31 5.34 -17.14 -8.22
CA VAL A 31 5.66 -17.67 -6.89
C VAL A 31 7.13 -17.39 -6.63
N GLY A 32 7.50 -17.04 -5.41
CA GLY A 32 8.89 -16.78 -5.05
C GLY A 32 9.47 -15.60 -5.82
N GLN A 33 10.78 -15.54 -5.96
CA GLN A 33 11.46 -14.41 -6.60
C GLN A 33 11.36 -14.49 -8.14
N GLU A 34 10.99 -13.39 -8.79
CA GLU A 34 10.91 -13.28 -10.25
C GLU A 34 12.31 -13.18 -10.90
N ALA A 35 12.35 -13.44 -12.20
CA ALA A 35 13.48 -13.10 -13.05
C ALA A 35 13.48 -11.61 -13.42
N ARG A 36 14.66 -11.02 -13.58
CA ARG A 36 14.84 -9.62 -13.98
C ARG A 36 14.12 -9.30 -15.29
N HIS A 37 14.14 -10.20 -16.27
CA HIS A 37 13.50 -9.98 -17.56
C HIS A 37 11.96 -10.01 -17.49
N GLU A 38 11.37 -10.54 -16.41
CA GLU A 38 9.90 -10.61 -16.24
C GLU A 38 9.31 -9.30 -15.70
N THR A 39 10.09 -8.50 -14.95
CA THR A 39 9.60 -7.28 -14.27
C THR A 39 10.41 -6.03 -14.62
N GLY A 40 11.65 -6.20 -15.05
CA GLY A 40 12.62 -5.12 -15.29
C GLY A 40 13.34 -4.64 -14.03
N GLU A 41 13.10 -5.25 -12.86
CA GLU A 41 13.73 -4.82 -11.60
C GLU A 41 15.21 -5.19 -11.57
N ALA A 42 16.09 -4.20 -11.56
CA ALA A 42 17.54 -4.40 -11.67
C ALA A 42 18.12 -5.28 -10.54
N ILE A 43 17.50 -5.24 -9.36
CA ILE A 43 17.94 -5.98 -8.17
C ILE A 43 17.57 -7.47 -8.19
N LEU A 44 16.72 -7.90 -9.13
CA LEU A 44 16.35 -9.31 -9.29
C LEU A 44 17.44 -10.12 -10.01
N PRO A 45 17.47 -11.46 -9.81
CA PRO A 45 18.35 -12.38 -10.53
C PRO A 45 17.96 -12.51 -12.01
N GLU A 46 18.84 -13.08 -12.84
CA GLU A 46 18.50 -13.36 -14.25
C GLU A 46 17.38 -14.39 -14.41
N ASP A 47 17.39 -15.43 -13.57
CA ASP A 47 16.41 -16.52 -13.58
C ASP A 47 15.50 -16.47 -12.36
N ALA A 48 14.23 -16.82 -12.57
CA ALA A 48 13.22 -16.90 -11.52
C ALA A 48 13.58 -18.00 -10.52
N ARG A 49 13.20 -17.78 -9.25
CA ARG A 49 13.44 -18.71 -8.13
C ARG A 49 12.13 -18.96 -7.37
N PRO A 50 11.25 -19.84 -7.87
CA PRO A 50 9.96 -20.12 -7.23
C PRO A 50 10.05 -20.69 -5.80
N GLN A 51 11.18 -21.30 -5.47
CA GLN A 51 11.51 -21.78 -4.13
C GLN A 51 11.89 -20.66 -3.15
N CYS A 52 12.21 -19.46 -3.64
CA CYS A 52 12.58 -18.30 -2.83
C CYS A 52 11.33 -17.58 -2.32
N GLN A 53 10.57 -18.23 -1.43
CA GLN A 53 9.38 -17.68 -0.80
C GLN A 53 9.74 -17.09 0.57
N GLN A 54 9.11 -16.00 0.98
CA GLN A 54 9.29 -15.45 2.32
C GLN A 54 8.90 -16.47 3.40
N SER A 55 9.67 -16.52 4.49
CA SER A 55 9.41 -17.43 5.60
C SER A 55 8.02 -17.26 6.20
N ILE A 56 7.46 -18.35 6.73
CA ILE A 56 6.23 -18.34 7.51
C ILE A 56 6.55 -18.34 9.01
N THR A 57 5.58 -17.99 9.83
CA THR A 57 5.73 -18.06 11.30
C THR A 57 4.40 -18.38 11.96
N PHE A 58 4.44 -18.70 13.24
CA PHE A 58 3.23 -18.79 14.07
C PHE A 58 3.30 -17.74 15.16
N ASP A 59 2.23 -16.96 15.26
CA ASP A 59 2.06 -16.01 16.34
C ASP A 59 1.80 -16.76 17.65
N VAL A 60 2.42 -16.30 18.75
CA VAL A 60 2.22 -16.90 20.07
C VAL A 60 1.80 -15.82 21.06
N VAL A 61 0.66 -16.00 21.71
CA VAL A 61 0.18 -15.05 22.72
C VAL A 61 0.68 -15.50 24.09
N VAL A 62 1.34 -14.59 24.79
CA VAL A 62 1.93 -14.84 26.10
C VAL A 62 1.60 -13.73 27.07
N GLU A 63 1.49 -14.08 28.34
CA GLU A 63 1.37 -13.18 29.49
C GLU A 63 2.71 -13.09 30.21
N HIS A 64 3.08 -11.90 30.65
CA HIS A 64 4.15 -11.71 31.63
C HIS A 64 3.56 -11.88 33.02
N THR A 65 3.97 -12.91 33.76
CA THR A 65 3.45 -13.22 35.09
C THR A 65 4.31 -12.59 36.18
N ALA A 66 3.87 -12.69 37.44
CA ALA A 66 4.76 -12.44 38.57
C ALA A 66 5.97 -13.40 38.54
N ARG A 67 7.09 -12.97 39.13
CA ARG A 67 8.33 -13.75 39.14
C ARG A 67 8.10 -15.17 39.70
N GLY A 68 8.58 -16.18 38.97
CA GLY A 68 8.45 -17.59 39.31
C GLY A 68 7.06 -18.19 39.04
N ARG A 69 6.15 -17.44 38.39
CA ARG A 69 4.78 -17.88 38.09
C ARG A 69 4.53 -18.16 36.61
N GLY A 70 5.58 -18.19 35.79
CA GLY A 70 5.50 -18.58 34.39
C GLY A 70 4.99 -20.01 34.23
N VAL A 71 4.48 -20.33 33.04
CA VAL A 71 3.94 -21.66 32.73
C VAL A 71 4.69 -22.19 31.51
N ALA A 72 5.41 -23.29 31.68
CA ALA A 72 6.22 -23.86 30.60
C ALA A 72 5.36 -24.26 29.39
N ILE A 73 5.77 -23.86 28.18
CA ILE A 73 5.13 -24.30 26.93
C ILE A 73 5.53 -25.74 26.55
N GLY A 74 6.54 -26.29 27.22
CA GLY A 74 7.13 -27.58 26.90
C GLY A 74 8.22 -27.50 25.83
N LYS A 75 9.17 -28.44 25.89
CA LYS A 75 10.28 -28.56 24.94
C LYS A 75 9.79 -29.35 23.70
N PRO A 76 9.89 -28.80 22.47
CA PRO A 76 9.46 -29.54 21.29
C PRO A 76 10.41 -30.69 20.96
N ASN A 77 9.89 -31.69 20.25
CA ASN A 77 10.71 -32.78 19.72
C ASN A 77 11.80 -32.22 18.80
N GLY A 78 13.02 -32.73 18.98
CA GLY A 78 14.16 -32.34 18.15
C GLY A 78 14.82 -31.00 18.52
N PHE A 79 14.42 -30.35 19.63
CA PHE A 79 14.93 -29.03 20.02
C PHE A 79 16.46 -28.87 20.00
N ASP A 80 17.22 -29.89 20.43
CA ASP A 80 18.69 -29.85 20.44
C ASP A 80 19.34 -30.54 19.22
N THR A 81 18.56 -31.28 18.43
CA THR A 81 19.09 -32.20 17.41
C THR A 81 18.75 -31.77 15.98
N GLU A 82 17.65 -31.05 15.80
CA GLU A 82 17.16 -30.63 14.48
C GLU A 82 17.80 -29.31 14.06
N SER A 83 18.55 -29.36 12.96
CA SER A 83 19.29 -28.20 12.45
C SER A 83 18.40 -27.02 12.05
N TRP A 84 17.14 -27.28 11.64
CA TRP A 84 16.18 -26.25 11.23
C TRP A 84 15.50 -25.51 12.39
N ILE A 85 15.62 -25.99 13.63
CA ILE A 85 15.24 -25.22 14.83
C ILE A 85 16.29 -24.15 15.12
N GLY A 86 17.57 -24.48 14.90
CA GLY A 86 18.67 -23.52 14.87
C GLY A 86 18.77 -22.63 16.11
N LEU A 87 19.13 -23.17 17.28
CA LEU A 87 19.19 -22.40 18.54
C LEU A 87 20.05 -21.11 18.50
N LYS A 88 21.06 -21.07 17.62
CA LYS A 88 21.87 -19.86 17.32
C LYS A 88 21.08 -18.71 16.68
N GLU A 89 19.85 -18.99 16.27
CA GLU A 89 18.87 -18.09 15.70
C GLU A 89 17.81 -17.73 16.75
N PHE A 90 17.98 -18.07 18.02
CA PHE A 90 17.12 -17.57 19.09
C PHE A 90 17.87 -16.57 19.95
N THR A 91 17.14 -15.58 20.45
CA THR A 91 17.66 -14.59 21.39
C THR A 91 16.51 -13.99 22.20
N SER A 92 16.80 -13.66 23.46
CA SER A 92 15.94 -12.88 24.34
C SER A 92 16.28 -11.39 24.35
N ASN A 93 17.36 -11.01 23.65
CA ASN A 93 17.85 -9.64 23.62
C ASN A 93 17.55 -8.98 22.27
N PHE A 94 17.47 -7.66 22.28
CA PHE A 94 17.20 -6.85 21.10
C PHE A 94 18.16 -5.67 21.02
N TRP A 95 18.48 -5.25 19.80
CA TRP A 95 19.33 -4.10 19.55
C TRP A 95 18.62 -3.06 18.70
N THR A 96 18.55 -1.82 19.19
CA THR A 96 18.08 -0.69 18.40
C THR A 96 19.19 0.29 18.13
N LYS A 97 19.12 0.94 16.97
CA LYS A 97 20.01 2.04 16.63
C LYS A 97 19.49 3.34 17.25
N ALA A 98 20.11 3.79 18.35
CA ALA A 98 19.75 5.04 19.02
C ALA A 98 20.28 6.26 18.27
N GLN A 99 21.44 6.12 17.61
CA GLN A 99 22.10 7.11 16.75
C GLN A 99 22.86 6.40 15.62
N PRO A 100 23.30 7.08 14.54
CA PRO A 100 24.01 6.47 13.42
C PRO A 100 25.19 5.55 13.79
N ASP A 101 25.83 5.78 14.94
CA ASP A 101 26.97 4.96 15.40
C ASP A 101 26.76 4.36 16.80
N LYS A 102 25.55 4.46 17.36
CA LYS A 102 25.25 4.01 18.73
C LYS A 102 24.11 3.02 18.75
N TRP A 103 24.44 1.77 19.07
CA TRP A 103 23.48 0.70 19.31
C TRP A 103 23.18 0.57 20.79
N GLN A 104 21.92 0.29 21.10
CA GLN A 104 21.45 0.06 22.46
C GLN A 104 20.84 -1.33 22.55
N LYS A 105 21.28 -2.09 23.56
CA LYS A 105 20.74 -3.41 23.89
C LYS A 105 19.53 -3.27 24.81
N TRP A 106 18.54 -4.11 24.59
CA TRP A 106 17.32 -4.22 25.36
C TRP A 106 17.06 -5.67 25.74
N ASP A 107 16.73 -5.90 27.01
CA ASP A 107 16.26 -7.19 27.48
C ASP A 107 14.76 -7.35 27.17
N PHE A 108 14.29 -8.60 27.14
CA PHE A 108 12.95 -8.97 26.70
C PHE A 108 11.80 -8.15 27.33
N PHE A 109 11.83 -7.95 28.65
CA PHE A 109 10.81 -7.20 29.41
C PHE A 109 11.15 -5.73 29.68
N SER A 110 12.24 -5.21 29.12
CA SER A 110 12.61 -3.80 29.31
C SER A 110 11.60 -2.84 28.67
N ASP A 111 11.66 -1.55 29.02
CA ASP A 111 10.74 -0.50 28.54
C ASP A 111 10.77 -0.27 27.02
N PHE A 112 11.78 -0.78 26.33
CA PHE A 112 11.86 -0.81 24.86
C PHE A 112 12.15 -2.22 24.33
N GLY A 113 11.96 -3.22 25.20
CA GLY A 113 12.07 -4.63 24.89
C GLY A 113 10.92 -5.11 24.01
N ILE A 114 11.14 -6.29 23.42
CA ILE A 114 10.27 -6.85 22.39
C ILE A 114 8.86 -7.17 22.91
N PHE A 115 8.72 -7.52 24.19
CA PHE A 115 7.41 -7.79 24.80
C PHE A 115 6.50 -6.56 24.76
N ARG A 116 7.04 -5.37 25.00
CA ARG A 116 6.25 -4.13 24.98
C ARG A 116 5.80 -3.76 23.57
N TYR A 117 6.62 -4.00 22.55
CA TYR A 117 6.35 -3.53 21.20
C TYR A 117 5.06 -4.12 20.60
N ARG A 118 4.71 -5.39 20.89
CA ARG A 118 3.42 -6.02 20.50
C ARG A 118 2.52 -6.36 21.68
N ARG A 119 2.47 -5.49 22.68
CA ARG A 119 1.57 -5.67 23.82
C ARG A 119 0.10 -5.49 23.40
N LEU A 120 -0.71 -6.52 23.62
CA LEU A 120 -2.16 -6.53 23.39
C LEU A 120 -2.95 -5.99 24.59
N LEU A 121 -2.51 -6.32 25.80
CA LEU A 121 -3.18 -5.92 27.04
C LEU A 121 -2.17 -5.32 28.01
N ARG A 122 -2.57 -4.21 28.62
CA ARG A 122 -1.86 -3.58 29.73
C ARG A 122 -2.66 -3.79 31.01
N SER A 123 -2.01 -4.28 32.07
CA SER A 123 -2.61 -4.31 33.41
C SER A 123 -2.86 -2.89 33.94
N HIS A 124 -2.01 -1.93 33.53
CA HIS A 124 -2.17 -0.50 33.79
C HIS A 124 -2.14 0.29 32.47
N PRO A 125 -3.28 0.81 31.96
CA PRO A 125 -3.39 1.38 30.61
C PRO A 125 -2.39 2.49 30.26
N HIS A 126 -2.01 3.30 31.25
CA HIS A 126 -1.11 4.44 31.09
C HIS A 126 0.38 4.10 31.27
N ASP A 127 0.71 2.90 31.75
CA ASP A 127 2.08 2.54 32.05
C ASP A 127 2.86 2.21 30.78
N LYS A 128 4.08 2.76 30.72
CA LYS A 128 5.05 2.44 29.68
C LYS A 128 5.85 1.19 30.01
N LYS A 129 5.97 0.84 31.29
CA LYS A 129 6.74 -0.32 31.77
C LYS A 129 5.99 -1.62 31.49
N VAL A 130 6.71 -2.73 31.37
CA VAL A 130 6.11 -4.07 31.36
C VAL A 130 5.79 -4.46 32.80
N ALA A 131 4.56 -4.88 33.05
CA ALA A 131 4.09 -5.30 34.37
C ALA A 131 3.52 -6.73 34.32
N PRO A 132 3.47 -7.43 35.47
CA PRO A 132 2.70 -8.66 35.57
C PRO A 132 1.24 -8.46 35.13
N GLY A 133 0.69 -9.44 34.41
CA GLY A 133 -0.65 -9.42 33.82
C GLY A 133 -0.71 -8.79 32.42
N ASP A 134 0.36 -8.15 31.95
CA ASP A 134 0.43 -7.70 30.55
C ASP A 134 0.45 -8.90 29.60
N VAL A 135 -0.15 -8.74 28.42
CA VAL A 135 -0.20 -9.77 27.36
C VAL A 135 0.40 -9.22 26.08
N ALA A 136 1.18 -10.03 25.37
CA ALA A 136 1.79 -9.67 24.10
C ALA A 136 1.69 -10.79 23.06
N VAL A 137 1.72 -10.42 21.77
CA VAL A 137 1.93 -11.36 20.66
C VAL A 137 3.42 -11.47 20.34
N LEU A 138 3.91 -12.70 20.25
CA LEU A 138 5.24 -13.03 19.78
C LEU A 138 5.18 -13.40 18.29
N ASN A 139 5.76 -12.57 17.45
CA ASN A 139 5.94 -12.79 16.02
C ASN A 139 7.10 -11.91 15.56
N TRP A 140 8.30 -12.50 15.42
CA TRP A 140 9.53 -11.72 15.37
C TRP A 140 10.63 -12.32 14.51
N GLY A 141 11.21 -11.45 13.68
CA GLY A 141 12.61 -11.49 13.25
C GLY A 141 13.38 -10.36 13.93
N THR A 142 14.32 -10.67 14.81
CA THR A 142 15.19 -9.75 15.54
C THR A 142 16.65 -10.03 15.20
N SER A 143 17.57 -9.23 15.73
CA SER A 143 19.00 -9.50 15.66
C SER A 143 19.57 -9.73 17.06
N SER A 144 20.39 -10.77 17.19
CA SER A 144 21.19 -11.01 18.39
C SER A 144 22.29 -9.96 18.60
N GLU A 145 22.62 -9.17 17.57
CA GLU A 145 23.72 -8.21 17.58
C GLU A 145 23.52 -7.04 16.61
N PRO A 146 24.14 -5.87 16.84
CA PRO A 146 23.96 -4.65 16.04
C PRO A 146 24.00 -4.79 14.52
N ASN A 147 24.93 -5.59 13.98
CA ASN A 147 25.26 -5.61 12.55
C ASN A 147 24.78 -6.86 11.82
N ARG A 148 24.02 -7.74 12.50
CA ARG A 148 23.45 -8.94 11.87
C ARG A 148 22.04 -8.59 11.37
N ALA A 149 21.72 -9.03 10.16
CA ALA A 149 20.38 -8.89 9.60
C ALA A 149 19.34 -9.57 10.51
N PHE A 150 18.05 -9.23 10.40
CA PHE A 150 16.99 -9.91 11.13
C PHE A 150 17.06 -11.42 10.88
N CYS A 151 17.58 -12.14 11.87
CA CYS A 151 18.03 -13.52 11.76
C CYS A 151 17.49 -14.38 12.88
N CYS A 152 17.07 -13.76 13.97
CA CYS A 152 16.69 -14.45 15.19
C CYS A 152 15.19 -14.38 15.45
N GLY A 153 14.61 -15.43 16.02
CA GLY A 153 13.19 -15.50 16.38
C GLY A 153 12.50 -16.70 15.75
N ASN A 154 11.17 -16.64 15.66
CA ASN A 154 10.35 -17.78 15.31
C ASN A 154 10.07 -17.97 13.81
N ASP A 155 10.62 -17.13 12.93
CA ASP A 155 10.49 -17.29 11.48
C ASP A 155 11.05 -18.63 10.99
N TYR A 156 10.22 -19.42 10.32
CA TYR A 156 10.57 -20.70 9.72
C TYR A 156 11.02 -20.52 8.25
N ARG A 157 12.34 -20.49 8.06
CA ARG A 157 13.05 -20.22 6.79
C ARG A 157 13.16 -21.38 5.80
N PRO A 158 13.24 -22.66 6.23
CA PRO A 158 13.47 -23.77 5.30
C PRO A 158 12.29 -24.10 4.38
N GLY A 159 11.07 -23.71 4.77
CA GLY A 159 9.85 -24.19 4.14
C GLY A 159 9.20 -23.21 3.18
N ARG A 160 8.68 -23.76 2.09
CA ARG A 160 7.77 -23.11 1.15
C ARG A 160 6.41 -23.79 1.23
N LEU A 161 5.33 -23.03 1.03
CA LEU A 161 3.97 -23.57 1.08
C LEU A 161 3.33 -23.72 -0.31
N VAL A 162 3.83 -22.95 -1.27
CA VAL A 162 3.33 -22.93 -2.64
C VAL A 162 4.25 -23.76 -3.55
N GLY A 163 3.66 -24.51 -4.49
CA GLY A 163 4.41 -25.35 -5.44
C GLY A 163 4.95 -26.65 -4.83
N VAL A 164 4.35 -27.11 -3.73
CA VAL A 164 4.72 -28.36 -3.03
C VAL A 164 3.50 -29.26 -2.84
N SER A 165 3.75 -30.54 -2.60
CA SER A 165 2.67 -31.50 -2.29
C SER A 165 1.92 -31.12 -1.00
N ARG A 166 0.68 -31.61 -0.84
CA ARG A 166 -0.10 -31.40 0.40
C ARG A 166 0.62 -31.92 1.64
N GLU A 167 1.32 -33.04 1.53
CA GLU A 167 2.09 -33.63 2.64
C GLU A 167 3.32 -32.79 2.99
N GLU A 168 4.05 -32.29 1.99
CA GLU A 168 5.19 -31.37 2.22
C GLU A 168 4.72 -30.04 2.82
N ARG A 169 3.59 -29.49 2.35
CA ARG A 169 2.96 -28.29 2.93
C ARG A 169 2.63 -28.52 4.41
N LYS A 170 1.96 -29.63 4.73
CA LYS A 170 1.59 -29.99 6.11
C LYS A 170 2.83 -30.16 7.01
N LEU A 171 3.89 -30.78 6.50
CA LEU A 171 5.15 -30.94 7.20
C LEU A 171 5.80 -29.58 7.50
N HIS A 172 5.84 -28.65 6.54
CA HIS A 172 6.38 -27.31 6.75
C HIS A 172 5.57 -26.51 7.78
N ILE A 173 4.24 -26.59 7.74
CA ILE A 173 3.37 -25.94 8.74
C ILE A 173 3.62 -26.53 10.13
N GLN A 174 3.73 -27.85 10.25
CA GLN A 174 4.03 -28.52 11.53
C GLN A 174 5.39 -28.08 12.09
N ARG A 175 6.42 -28.02 11.25
CA ARG A 175 7.76 -27.57 11.64
C ARG A 175 7.79 -26.09 12.04
N ALA A 176 7.05 -25.24 11.32
CA ALA A 176 6.92 -23.83 11.69
C ALA A 176 6.26 -23.66 13.08
N ARG A 177 5.21 -24.45 13.37
CA ARG A 177 4.58 -24.47 14.71
C ARG A 177 5.56 -24.93 15.79
N GLN A 178 6.30 -26.01 15.53
CA GLN A 178 7.34 -26.51 16.44
C GLN A 178 8.45 -25.48 16.66
N ARG A 179 8.84 -24.73 15.65
CA ARG A 179 9.81 -23.64 15.78
C ARG A 179 9.28 -22.51 16.67
N ALA A 180 8.02 -22.14 16.57
CA ALA A 180 7.41 -21.16 17.47
C ALA A 180 7.39 -21.66 18.93
N GLN A 181 7.03 -22.93 19.15
CA GLN A 181 7.14 -23.56 20.47
C GLN A 181 8.60 -23.54 20.99
N ALA A 182 9.56 -23.88 20.13
CA ALA A 182 10.98 -23.88 20.45
C ALA A 182 11.45 -22.49 20.89
N TYR A 183 11.01 -21.44 20.19
CA TYR A 183 11.39 -20.07 20.54
C TYR A 183 10.85 -19.66 21.92
N VAL A 184 9.59 -19.97 22.23
CA VAL A 184 9.04 -19.68 23.57
C VAL A 184 9.72 -20.50 24.66
N HIS A 185 9.98 -21.78 24.41
CA HIS A 185 10.75 -22.63 25.33
C HIS A 185 12.15 -22.03 25.58
N TYR A 186 12.84 -21.60 24.52
CA TYR A 186 14.12 -20.93 24.62
C TYR A 186 14.05 -19.67 25.47
N LEU A 187 13.06 -18.80 25.26
CA LEU A 187 12.87 -17.58 26.05
C LEU A 187 12.66 -17.91 27.54
N GLN A 188 11.82 -18.91 27.83
CA GLN A 188 11.55 -19.36 29.20
C GLN A 188 12.80 -19.87 29.92
N THR A 189 13.76 -20.45 29.19
CA THR A 189 15.02 -20.93 29.76
C THR A 189 16.19 -19.94 29.66
N HIS A 190 16.03 -18.81 28.94
CA HIS A 190 17.10 -17.84 28.67
C HIS A 190 16.68 -16.38 28.94
N GLY A 191 16.14 -16.12 30.14
CA GLY A 191 15.94 -14.76 30.67
C GLY A 191 14.50 -14.26 30.66
N ALA A 192 13.53 -15.05 30.21
CA ALA A 192 12.10 -14.73 30.26
C ALA A 192 11.26 -15.89 30.83
N ALA A 193 11.70 -16.45 31.97
CA ALA A 193 11.05 -17.57 32.65
C ALA A 193 9.60 -17.27 33.08
N ASP A 194 9.27 -16.00 33.26
CA ASP A 194 7.95 -15.52 33.72
C ASP A 194 6.93 -15.37 32.57
N LEU A 195 7.12 -16.11 31.48
CA LEU A 195 6.16 -16.20 30.40
C LEU A 195 5.15 -17.31 30.66
N LYS A 196 3.88 -17.00 30.43
CA LYS A 196 2.76 -17.94 30.42
C LYS A 196 2.06 -17.88 29.07
N PRO A 197 2.04 -18.97 28.28
CA PRO A 197 1.23 -19.01 27.07
C PRO A 197 -0.26 -18.81 27.36
N ARG A 198 -0.95 -18.04 26.52
CA ARG A 198 -2.36 -17.68 26.65
C ARG A 198 -3.21 -18.39 25.61
N GLY A 199 -3.36 -19.68 25.85
CA GLY A 199 -4.20 -20.56 25.05
C GLY A 199 -5.66 -20.13 24.96
N ASP A 200 -6.18 -19.53 26.04
CA ASP A 200 -7.52 -18.96 26.12
C ASP A 200 -7.76 -17.81 25.13
N LEU A 201 -6.71 -17.12 24.66
CA LEU A 201 -6.80 -16.03 23.67
C LEU A 201 -6.54 -16.50 22.22
N THR A 202 -6.08 -17.74 22.05
CA THR A 202 -5.74 -18.31 20.74
C THR A 202 -6.56 -19.55 20.42
N TRP A 203 -7.44 -19.98 21.34
CA TRP A 203 -8.22 -21.21 21.25
C TRP A 203 -7.34 -22.47 21.09
N THR A 204 -6.13 -22.44 21.63
CA THR A 204 -5.20 -23.58 21.69
C THR A 204 -4.77 -23.83 23.13
N SER A 205 -4.14 -24.96 23.45
CA SER A 205 -3.65 -25.21 24.81
C SER A 205 -2.30 -24.55 25.11
N ASP A 206 -1.57 -24.17 24.07
CA ASP A 206 -0.16 -23.77 24.13
C ASP A 206 0.06 -22.28 23.77
N GLY A 207 -1.01 -21.52 23.57
CA GLY A 207 -0.94 -20.10 23.22
C GLY A 207 -0.48 -19.80 21.79
N ILE A 208 -0.21 -20.83 20.98
CA ILE A 208 0.20 -20.68 19.58
C ILE A 208 -1.05 -20.57 18.72
N ALA A 209 -1.08 -19.64 17.76
CA ALA A 209 -2.19 -19.46 16.83
C ALA A 209 -2.59 -20.76 16.09
N LEU A 210 -3.85 -20.84 15.65
CA LEU A 210 -4.39 -22.02 14.94
C LEU A 210 -3.72 -22.23 13.58
N GLU A 211 -3.41 -21.15 12.89
CA GLU A 211 -2.86 -21.16 11.54
C GLU A 211 -1.58 -20.31 11.45
N PRO A 212 -0.67 -20.62 10.52
CA PRO A 212 0.55 -19.84 10.34
C PRO A 212 0.24 -18.47 9.75
N TYR A 213 1.05 -17.47 10.11
CA TYR A 213 1.13 -16.22 9.36
C TYR A 213 1.88 -16.47 8.05
N ILE A 214 1.15 -16.40 6.95
CA ILE A 214 1.66 -16.59 5.58
C ILE A 214 2.07 -15.22 5.04
N ARG A 215 3.32 -15.08 4.59
CA ARG A 215 3.84 -13.80 4.04
C ARG A 215 3.72 -13.69 2.53
N GLU A 216 3.65 -14.82 1.84
CA GLU A 216 3.72 -14.87 0.39
C GLU A 216 2.78 -15.95 -0.16
N ALA A 217 1.91 -15.53 -1.08
CA ALA A 217 0.99 -16.38 -1.82
C ALA A 217 1.42 -16.46 -3.30
N ARG A 218 0.67 -17.21 -4.11
CA ARG A 218 0.69 -17.02 -5.57
C ARG A 218 0.23 -15.61 -5.90
N ARG A 219 1.00 -14.89 -6.71
CA ARG A 219 0.69 -13.52 -7.19
C ARG A 219 0.22 -13.56 -8.63
N GLY A 220 -0.98 -13.08 -8.92
CA GLY A 220 -1.53 -13.11 -10.27
C GLY A 220 -0.73 -12.24 -11.25
N ILE A 221 -0.67 -12.65 -12.52
CA ILE A 221 -0.18 -11.78 -13.59
C ILE A 221 -1.31 -10.79 -13.93
N ALA A 222 -1.27 -9.63 -13.27
CA ALA A 222 -2.29 -8.59 -13.35
C ALA A 222 -2.04 -7.56 -14.46
N LEU A 223 -3.03 -6.72 -14.76
CA LEU A 223 -2.89 -5.58 -15.69
C LEU A 223 -1.75 -4.63 -15.26
N THR A 224 -1.57 -4.47 -13.94
CA THR A 224 -0.44 -3.74 -13.38
C THR A 224 0.32 -4.64 -12.40
N THR A 225 1.60 -4.87 -12.67
CA THR A 225 2.54 -5.41 -11.66
C THR A 225 3.21 -4.23 -10.97
N ILE A 226 3.04 -4.11 -9.66
CA ILE A 226 3.73 -3.11 -8.84
C ILE A 226 5.15 -3.59 -8.55
N ARG A 227 6.15 -2.80 -8.93
CA ARG A 227 7.57 -3.15 -8.88
C ARG A 227 8.33 -2.34 -7.84
N HIS A 228 9.55 -2.76 -7.53
CA HIS A 228 10.45 -2.09 -6.60
C HIS A 228 10.60 -0.59 -6.93
N GLU A 229 10.73 -0.26 -8.22
CA GLU A 229 10.82 1.10 -8.74
C GLU A 229 9.59 1.97 -8.45
N ASP A 230 8.45 1.36 -8.16
CA ASP A 230 7.20 2.08 -7.91
C ASP A 230 7.06 2.52 -6.45
N VAL A 231 7.89 1.99 -5.53
CA VAL A 231 7.75 2.21 -4.07
C VAL A 231 9.03 2.65 -3.35
N ALA A 232 10.21 2.22 -3.81
CA ALA A 232 11.44 2.39 -3.04
C ALA A 232 12.01 3.82 -3.13
N GLU A 233 12.49 4.34 -2.00
CA GLU A 233 12.99 5.71 -1.85
C GLU A 233 14.09 6.08 -2.85
N THR A 234 14.94 5.13 -3.25
CA THR A 234 15.98 5.33 -4.27
C THR A 234 15.45 5.97 -5.55
N PHE A 235 14.24 5.62 -5.99
CA PHE A 235 13.64 6.11 -7.23
C PHE A 235 12.86 7.41 -7.06
N PHE A 236 12.70 7.87 -5.83
CA PHE A 236 11.97 9.08 -5.47
C PHE A 236 12.82 9.99 -4.57
N PRO A 237 14.01 10.41 -5.04
CA PRO A 237 14.84 11.36 -4.31
C PRO A 237 14.07 12.68 -4.19
N ASP A 238 14.07 13.26 -2.98
CA ASP A 238 13.40 14.52 -2.68
C ASP A 238 11.89 14.52 -3.03
N GLN A 239 11.23 13.38 -2.90
CA GLN A 239 9.77 13.29 -2.99
C GLN A 239 9.19 12.70 -1.71
N ALA A 240 8.03 13.20 -1.30
CA ALA A 240 7.30 12.70 -0.14
C ALA A 240 6.49 11.44 -0.42
N ARG A 241 6.29 11.09 -1.70
CA ARG A 241 5.49 9.95 -2.16
C ARG A 241 6.29 9.12 -3.15
N ALA A 242 5.87 7.87 -3.31
CA ALA A 242 6.30 7.00 -4.38
C ALA A 242 5.53 7.30 -5.68
N ARG A 243 5.51 6.34 -6.62
CA ARG A 243 4.75 6.48 -7.86
C ARG A 243 3.27 6.75 -7.57
N CYS A 244 2.73 7.74 -8.28
CA CYS A 244 1.30 8.03 -8.28
C CYS A 244 0.66 7.29 -9.46
N PHE A 245 -0.22 6.33 -9.17
CA PHE A 245 -1.00 5.64 -10.18
C PHE A 245 -2.30 6.41 -10.45
N ASP A 246 -2.60 6.67 -11.73
CA ASP A 246 -3.80 7.44 -12.09
C ASP A 246 -5.09 6.64 -11.81
N ASP A 247 -5.00 5.32 -11.71
CA ASP A 247 -6.05 4.38 -11.34
C ASP A 247 -5.97 3.94 -9.86
N SER A 248 -5.32 4.73 -9.00
CA SER A 248 -5.23 4.42 -7.57
C SER A 248 -6.61 4.24 -6.91
N VAL A 249 -6.76 3.20 -6.11
CA VAL A 249 -7.95 2.83 -5.33
C VAL A 249 -7.60 2.55 -3.86
N GLY A 250 -6.45 3.02 -3.39
CA GLY A 250 -6.05 2.90 -2.00
C GLY A 250 -4.68 3.49 -1.75
N ILE A 251 -4.34 3.72 -0.50
CA ILE A 251 -3.03 4.23 -0.08
C ILE A 251 -2.40 3.33 0.98
N GLY A 252 -1.08 3.22 0.95
CA GLY A 252 -0.30 2.43 1.90
C GLY A 252 1.00 3.13 2.29
N GLN A 253 1.39 2.94 3.55
CA GLN A 253 2.70 3.33 4.04
C GLN A 253 3.16 2.29 5.06
N TYR A 254 4.27 1.63 4.73
CA TYR A 254 5.02 0.83 5.67
C TYR A 254 6.49 1.17 5.46
N HIS A 255 7.18 1.65 6.50
CA HIS A 255 8.46 2.36 6.34
C HIS A 255 9.52 1.54 5.60
N TYR A 256 9.52 0.22 5.76
CA TYR A 256 10.44 -0.69 5.07
C TYR A 256 9.68 -1.67 4.18
N LEU A 257 10.31 -2.13 3.10
CA LEU A 257 9.92 -3.37 2.44
C LEU A 257 10.24 -4.52 3.41
N ASP A 258 9.22 -5.04 4.10
CA ASP A 258 9.31 -6.05 5.17
C ASP A 258 9.65 -7.44 4.61
N LEU A 259 10.75 -7.56 3.88
CA LEU A 259 11.10 -8.79 3.17
C LEU A 259 11.78 -9.77 4.14
N HIS A 260 11.15 -10.92 4.37
CA HIS A 260 11.69 -11.93 5.27
C HIS A 260 12.53 -12.97 4.53
N GLY A 261 13.70 -13.25 5.07
CA GLY A 261 14.63 -14.24 4.52
C GLY A 261 14.09 -15.67 4.53
N ASN A 262 14.71 -16.50 3.69
CA ASN A 262 14.52 -17.94 3.57
C ASN A 262 15.88 -18.62 3.31
N ASP A 263 15.87 -19.96 3.24
CA ASP A 263 17.11 -20.73 3.01
C ASP A 263 17.44 -20.93 1.53
N ALA A 264 16.65 -20.37 0.61
CA ALA A 264 16.96 -20.42 -0.80
C ALA A 264 18.17 -19.53 -1.11
N LYS A 265 19.17 -20.11 -1.78
CA LYS A 265 20.33 -19.36 -2.23
C LYS A 265 19.91 -18.22 -3.17
N GLY A 266 20.56 -17.06 -3.04
CA GLY A 266 20.34 -15.90 -3.90
C GLY A 266 19.00 -15.18 -3.68
N HIS A 267 18.44 -15.29 -2.48
CA HIS A 267 17.38 -14.40 -2.02
C HIS A 267 17.86 -12.95 -2.04
N VAL A 268 17.10 -12.08 -2.69
CA VAL A 268 17.35 -10.65 -2.76
C VAL A 268 16.97 -10.02 -1.43
N SER A 269 17.81 -9.12 -0.91
CA SER A 269 17.51 -8.36 0.31
C SER A 269 17.94 -6.91 0.09
N PRO A 270 17.02 -6.01 -0.31
CA PRO A 270 17.31 -4.60 -0.52
C PRO A 270 17.91 -3.96 0.73
N LYS A 271 18.73 -2.91 0.57
CA LYS A 271 19.41 -2.21 1.67
C LYS A 271 19.37 -0.70 1.46
N GLY A 272 19.63 0.05 2.53
CA GLY A 272 19.68 1.52 2.45
C GLY A 272 18.36 2.10 1.94
N LYS A 273 18.43 2.98 0.93
CA LYS A 273 17.23 3.59 0.33
C LYS A 273 16.41 2.61 -0.53
N ASP A 274 16.98 1.48 -0.92
CA ASP A 274 16.25 0.46 -1.69
C ASP A 274 15.25 -0.32 -0.82
N VAL A 275 15.45 -0.38 0.50
CA VAL A 275 14.50 -1.05 1.40
C VAL A 275 13.47 -0.10 2.00
N VAL A 276 13.65 1.22 1.88
CA VAL A 276 12.70 2.20 2.43
C VAL A 276 11.58 2.42 1.42
N ALA A 277 10.34 2.15 1.81
CA ALA A 277 9.19 2.46 0.96
C ALA A 277 8.67 3.87 1.28
N ARG A 278 8.49 4.69 0.24
CA ARG A 278 7.77 5.96 0.33
C ARG A 278 6.26 5.68 0.41
N PRO A 279 5.45 6.59 0.99
CA PRO A 279 4.00 6.53 0.88
C PRO A 279 3.55 6.21 -0.56
N PHE A 280 2.87 5.09 -0.74
CA PHE A 280 2.55 4.49 -2.05
C PHE A 280 1.03 4.30 -2.22
N SER A 281 0.61 3.90 -3.42
CA SER A 281 -0.79 3.77 -3.81
C SER A 281 -1.10 2.41 -4.43
N LEU A 282 -2.34 1.94 -4.30
CA LEU A 282 -2.83 0.69 -4.87
C LEU A 282 -3.47 0.93 -6.24
N PRO A 283 -2.81 0.60 -7.37
CA PRO A 283 -3.44 0.69 -8.68
C PRO A 283 -4.56 -0.34 -8.83
N LEU A 284 -5.72 0.07 -9.34
CA LEU A 284 -6.84 -0.80 -9.64
C LEU A 284 -6.44 -1.95 -10.57
N GLY A 285 -5.56 -1.69 -11.53
CA GLY A 285 -5.03 -2.71 -12.43
C GLY A 285 -4.26 -3.85 -11.75
N SER A 286 -3.78 -3.67 -10.50
CA SER A 286 -3.15 -4.76 -9.74
C SER A 286 -4.14 -5.77 -9.18
N LEU A 287 -5.43 -5.41 -9.12
CA LEU A 287 -6.51 -6.27 -8.65
C LEU A 287 -7.13 -7.11 -9.77
N VAL A 288 -6.69 -6.92 -11.02
CA VAL A 288 -7.33 -7.55 -12.19
C VAL A 288 -6.34 -8.42 -12.96
N PRO A 289 -6.59 -9.73 -13.09
CA PRO A 289 -5.78 -10.60 -13.95
C PRO A 289 -5.78 -10.13 -15.39
N ARG A 290 -4.64 -10.25 -16.08
CA ARG A 290 -4.51 -9.81 -17.47
C ARG A 290 -5.44 -10.58 -18.43
N ASP A 291 -5.52 -11.90 -18.20
CA ASP A 291 -6.06 -12.87 -19.17
C ASP A 291 -7.26 -13.66 -18.62
N THR A 292 -7.85 -13.26 -17.48
CA THR A 292 -8.95 -14.00 -16.83
C THR A 292 -10.08 -13.06 -16.41
N ASP A 293 -11.24 -13.27 -17.02
CA ASP A 293 -12.49 -12.56 -16.71
C ASP A 293 -13.20 -13.18 -15.49
N GLY A 294 -14.17 -12.45 -14.91
CA GLY A 294 -14.91 -12.92 -13.73
C GLY A 294 -14.09 -13.07 -12.44
N LEU A 295 -12.84 -12.60 -12.41
CA LEU A 295 -11.92 -12.74 -11.27
C LEU A 295 -11.37 -11.39 -10.83
N VAL A 296 -11.35 -11.18 -9.51
CA VAL A 296 -10.65 -10.09 -8.83
C VAL A 296 -9.59 -10.68 -7.92
N LEU A 297 -8.35 -10.24 -8.07
CA LEU A 297 -7.24 -10.56 -7.18
C LEU A 297 -7.35 -9.72 -5.91
N SER A 298 -7.13 -10.34 -4.75
CA SER A 298 -7.13 -9.67 -3.45
C SER A 298 -6.07 -10.29 -2.53
N ALA A 299 -6.06 -9.86 -1.28
CA ALA A 299 -5.07 -10.25 -0.27
C ALA A 299 -3.64 -10.21 -0.84
N LYS A 300 -2.93 -11.34 -0.77
CA LYS A 300 -1.52 -11.50 -1.20
C LYS A 300 -1.38 -11.92 -2.65
N SER A 301 -2.49 -12.04 -3.39
CA SER A 301 -2.54 -12.54 -4.77
C SER A 301 -2.60 -11.44 -5.83
N ILE A 302 -2.59 -10.17 -5.41
CA ILE A 302 -2.56 -9.03 -6.32
C ILE A 302 -1.26 -8.99 -7.17
N GLY A 303 -1.26 -8.15 -8.20
CA GLY A 303 -0.11 -7.92 -9.07
C GLY A 303 1.03 -7.19 -8.37
N THR A 304 1.82 -7.90 -7.59
CA THR A 304 3.07 -7.42 -6.98
C THR A 304 4.24 -8.33 -7.36
N THR A 305 5.46 -7.86 -7.13
CA THR A 305 6.69 -8.66 -7.23
C THR A 305 6.99 -9.27 -5.86
N HIS A 306 7.93 -10.20 -5.78
CA HIS A 306 8.42 -10.75 -4.53
C HIS A 306 8.85 -9.64 -3.55
N ILE A 307 9.49 -8.60 -4.09
CA ILE A 307 10.01 -7.46 -3.34
C ILE A 307 8.86 -6.57 -2.85
N THR A 308 7.95 -6.15 -3.73
CA THR A 308 6.89 -5.21 -3.35
C THR A 308 5.79 -5.85 -2.53
N ASN A 309 5.55 -7.16 -2.69
CA ASN A 309 4.63 -7.89 -1.82
C ASN A 309 4.95 -7.65 -0.33
N ALA A 310 6.24 -7.48 0.02
CA ALA A 310 6.68 -7.17 1.38
C ALA A 310 6.07 -5.90 1.99
N ALA A 311 5.64 -4.93 1.18
CA ALA A 311 4.88 -3.77 1.65
C ALA A 311 3.37 -3.94 1.49
N TYR A 312 2.91 -4.63 0.44
CA TYR A 312 1.49 -4.75 0.14
C TYR A 312 0.74 -5.81 0.96
N ARG A 313 1.44 -6.82 1.48
CA ARG A 313 0.89 -7.82 2.41
C ARG A 313 0.84 -7.34 3.87
N MET A 314 1.21 -6.08 4.14
CA MET A 314 1.14 -5.52 5.48
C MET A 314 -0.30 -5.14 5.82
N HIS A 315 -0.73 -5.37 7.07
CA HIS A 315 -2.12 -5.21 7.50
C HIS A 315 -2.83 -3.93 7.02
N PRO A 316 -2.25 -2.71 7.09
CA PRO A 316 -2.93 -1.51 6.59
C PRO A 316 -3.24 -1.57 5.10
N MET A 317 -2.37 -2.21 4.33
CA MET A 317 -2.53 -2.37 2.89
C MET A 317 -3.45 -3.55 2.56
N GLU A 318 -3.42 -4.65 3.31
CA GLU A 318 -4.39 -5.75 3.11
C GLU A 318 -5.84 -5.30 3.34
N TRP A 319 -6.08 -4.39 4.28
CA TRP A 319 -7.41 -3.79 4.47
C TRP A 319 -7.85 -2.98 3.25
N ALA A 320 -6.99 -2.09 2.76
CA ALA A 320 -7.28 -1.31 1.55
C ALA A 320 -7.45 -2.20 0.30
N ILE A 321 -6.69 -3.29 0.17
CA ILE A 321 -6.85 -4.28 -0.91
C ILE A 321 -8.21 -4.98 -0.81
N GLY A 322 -8.64 -5.37 0.40
CA GLY A 322 -9.95 -5.99 0.62
C GLY A 322 -11.12 -5.05 0.35
N GLU A 323 -11.00 -3.79 0.76
CA GLU A 323 -11.98 -2.75 0.44
C GLU A 323 -12.08 -2.54 -1.08
N ALA A 324 -10.95 -2.29 -1.74
CA ALA A 324 -10.91 -2.02 -3.17
C ALA A 324 -11.39 -3.22 -4.01
N SER A 325 -11.02 -4.45 -3.65
CA SER A 325 -11.50 -5.66 -4.34
C SER A 325 -13.01 -5.85 -4.19
N GLY A 326 -13.55 -5.56 -3.00
CA GLY A 326 -14.99 -5.56 -2.73
C GLY A 326 -15.74 -4.56 -3.60
N PHE A 327 -15.29 -3.31 -3.66
CA PHE A 327 -15.91 -2.30 -4.54
C PHE A 327 -15.83 -2.70 -6.01
N LEU A 328 -14.68 -3.17 -6.49
CA LEU A 328 -14.54 -3.60 -7.88
C LEU A 328 -15.51 -4.75 -8.21
N ALA A 329 -15.63 -5.76 -7.33
CA ALA A 329 -16.56 -6.87 -7.52
C ALA A 329 -18.01 -6.40 -7.56
N VAL A 330 -18.40 -5.49 -6.65
CA VAL A 330 -19.76 -4.91 -6.62
C VAL A 330 -20.06 -4.14 -7.90
N PHE A 331 -19.11 -3.33 -8.38
CA PHE A 331 -19.28 -2.58 -9.63
C PHE A 331 -19.42 -3.52 -10.83
N ALA A 332 -18.65 -4.60 -10.90
CA ALA A 332 -18.77 -5.60 -11.95
C ALA A 332 -20.15 -6.27 -11.95
N VAL A 333 -20.66 -6.62 -10.76
CA VAL A 333 -22.02 -7.18 -10.62
C VAL A 333 -23.09 -6.18 -11.05
N TRP A 334 -23.03 -4.92 -10.59
CA TRP A 334 -24.04 -3.90 -10.87
C TRP A 334 -24.07 -3.45 -12.33
N THR A 335 -22.90 -3.25 -12.93
CA THR A 335 -22.80 -2.71 -14.29
C THR A 335 -22.97 -3.77 -15.36
N GLY A 336 -22.72 -5.02 -15.01
CA GLY A 336 -22.68 -6.10 -15.97
C GLY A 336 -21.36 -6.22 -16.71
N LEU A 337 -20.35 -5.45 -16.34
CA LEU A 337 -19.06 -5.38 -17.03
C LEU A 337 -18.02 -6.26 -16.34
N GLU A 338 -17.06 -6.74 -17.13
CA GLU A 338 -15.91 -7.48 -16.60
C GLU A 338 -14.99 -6.56 -15.77
N PRO A 339 -14.34 -7.08 -14.70
CA PRO A 339 -13.37 -6.31 -13.91
C PRO A 339 -12.30 -5.62 -14.76
N ARG A 340 -11.88 -6.27 -15.86
CA ARG A 340 -10.90 -5.71 -16.81
C ARG A 340 -11.39 -4.44 -17.50
N VAL A 341 -12.63 -4.42 -17.97
CA VAL A 341 -13.24 -3.21 -18.58
C VAL A 341 -13.28 -2.07 -17.56
N LEU A 342 -13.70 -2.39 -16.33
CA LEU A 342 -13.79 -1.42 -15.24
C LEU A 342 -12.43 -0.82 -14.84
N ALA A 343 -11.35 -1.60 -14.99
CA ALA A 343 -9.99 -1.20 -14.65
C ALA A 343 -9.21 -0.54 -15.79
N THR A 344 -9.69 -0.59 -17.04
CA THR A 344 -8.99 0.00 -18.20
C THR A 344 -9.67 1.24 -18.77
N GLU A 345 -10.98 1.40 -18.59
CA GLU A 345 -11.71 2.55 -19.13
C GLU A 345 -11.79 3.70 -18.13
N GLU A 346 -11.33 4.89 -18.54
CA GLU A 346 -11.25 6.08 -17.66
C GLU A 346 -12.59 6.39 -16.98
N LYS A 347 -13.71 6.30 -17.72
CA LYS A 347 -15.05 6.52 -17.18
C LYS A 347 -15.32 5.65 -15.95
N HIS A 348 -15.03 4.35 -16.06
CA HIS A 348 -15.30 3.39 -15.00
C HIS A 348 -14.34 3.55 -13.82
N ILE A 349 -13.05 3.78 -14.09
CA ILE A 349 -12.05 4.09 -13.07
C ILE A 349 -12.48 5.30 -12.24
N ARG A 350 -12.86 6.42 -12.87
CA ARG A 350 -13.30 7.64 -12.16
C ARG A 350 -14.58 7.41 -11.37
N LYS A 351 -15.49 6.56 -11.86
CA LYS A 351 -16.72 6.21 -11.14
C LYS A 351 -16.43 5.40 -9.87
N ILE A 352 -15.52 4.42 -9.95
CA ILE A 352 -15.09 3.62 -8.80
C ILE A 352 -14.36 4.51 -7.79
N GLN A 353 -13.37 5.29 -8.23
CA GLN A 353 -12.62 6.23 -7.39
C GLN A 353 -13.54 7.24 -6.69
N GLY A 354 -14.50 7.84 -7.42
CA GLY A 354 -15.47 8.76 -6.84
C GLY A 354 -16.36 8.11 -5.79
N PHE A 355 -16.83 6.88 -6.05
CA PHE A 355 -17.64 6.15 -5.08
C PHE A 355 -16.84 5.78 -3.82
N MET A 356 -15.61 5.30 -3.97
CA MET A 356 -14.73 4.98 -2.84
C MET A 356 -14.42 6.23 -2.00
N ALA A 357 -13.99 7.31 -2.66
CA ALA A 357 -13.66 8.55 -1.97
C ALA A 357 -14.90 9.16 -1.29
N ARG A 358 -16.08 9.14 -1.91
CA ARG A 358 -17.33 9.58 -1.25
C ARG A 358 -17.64 8.83 0.05
N ASN A 359 -17.21 7.58 0.14
CA ASN A 359 -17.36 6.75 1.35
C ASN A 359 -16.17 6.86 2.31
N GLY A 360 -15.35 7.91 2.18
CA GLY A 360 -14.25 8.21 3.11
C GLY A 360 -12.96 7.44 2.85
N ILE A 361 -12.87 6.68 1.75
CA ILE A 361 -11.68 5.88 1.45
C ILE A 361 -10.63 6.75 0.75
N PRO A 362 -9.44 6.94 1.34
CA PRO A 362 -8.38 7.70 0.70
C PRO A 362 -7.75 6.91 -0.45
N ILE A 363 -7.67 7.54 -1.63
CA ILE A 363 -7.07 6.98 -2.85
C ILE A 363 -5.84 7.77 -3.30
N PHE A 364 -5.51 8.86 -2.62
CA PHE A 364 -4.33 9.68 -2.83
C PHE A 364 -3.81 10.25 -1.51
N TRP A 365 -2.48 10.25 -1.35
CA TRP A 365 -1.83 10.69 -0.11
C TRP A 365 -1.92 12.22 0.09
N PHE A 366 -2.79 12.62 1.01
CA PHE A 366 -2.79 13.94 1.64
C PHE A 366 -2.79 13.82 3.17
N ASN A 367 -2.08 14.72 3.85
CA ASN A 367 -1.99 14.74 5.33
C ASN A 367 -2.76 15.90 5.99
N ASP A 368 -3.47 16.69 5.19
CA ASP A 368 -4.18 17.92 5.62
C ASP A 368 -5.62 18.01 5.07
N VAL A 369 -6.17 16.87 4.62
CA VAL A 369 -7.57 16.75 4.19
C VAL A 369 -8.17 15.55 4.90
N SER A 370 -9.19 15.80 5.72
CA SER A 370 -9.90 14.77 6.48
C SER A 370 -10.85 13.97 5.58
N HIS A 371 -11.12 12.71 5.94
CA HIS A 371 -12.00 11.83 5.17
C HIS A 371 -13.48 12.27 5.20
N ASP A 372 -13.87 13.11 6.16
CA ASP A 372 -15.19 13.72 6.31
C ASP A 372 -15.29 15.10 5.64
N ASP A 373 -14.24 15.55 4.96
CA ASP A 373 -14.25 16.82 4.26
C ASP A 373 -15.30 16.81 3.14
N PRO A 374 -16.16 17.86 3.01
CA PRO A 374 -17.23 17.89 2.01
C PRO A 374 -16.73 17.95 0.56
N ASP A 375 -15.43 18.19 0.35
CA ASP A 375 -14.77 18.15 -0.95
C ASP A 375 -13.80 16.97 -1.08
N PHE A 376 -13.79 16.02 -0.12
CA PHE A 376 -12.85 14.89 -0.09
C PHE A 376 -12.90 14.09 -1.40
N GLU A 377 -14.10 13.74 -1.89
CA GLU A 377 -14.30 13.05 -3.16
C GLU A 377 -13.62 13.78 -4.34
N ALA A 378 -13.93 15.08 -4.51
CA ALA A 378 -13.40 15.87 -5.61
C ALA A 378 -11.88 16.05 -5.53
N ILE A 379 -11.35 16.29 -4.32
CA ILE A 379 -9.92 16.46 -4.07
C ILE A 379 -9.18 15.17 -4.39
N GLN A 380 -9.64 14.03 -3.86
CA GLN A 380 -9.01 12.73 -4.03
C GLN A 380 -9.03 12.27 -5.50
N VAL A 381 -10.17 12.37 -6.19
CA VAL A 381 -10.28 11.93 -7.59
C VAL A 381 -9.46 12.79 -8.54
N LEU A 382 -9.49 14.12 -8.40
CA LEU A 382 -8.69 15.00 -9.27
C LEU A 382 -7.20 14.92 -8.99
N ALA A 383 -6.81 14.60 -7.75
CA ALA A 383 -5.43 14.29 -7.42
C ALA A 383 -5.00 12.97 -8.07
N ALA A 384 -5.78 11.90 -7.93
CA ALA A 384 -5.50 10.63 -8.59
C ALA A 384 -5.39 10.82 -10.12
N ALA A 385 -6.31 11.57 -10.73
CA ALA A 385 -6.36 11.84 -12.17
C ALA A 385 -5.29 12.81 -12.72
N ALA A 386 -4.35 13.30 -11.89
CA ALA A 386 -3.32 14.28 -12.28
C ALA A 386 -3.86 15.65 -12.74
N ILE A 387 -5.05 16.03 -12.31
CA ILE A 387 -5.69 17.30 -12.69
C ILE A 387 -5.39 18.38 -11.66
N VAL A 388 -5.61 18.09 -10.36
CA VAL A 388 -5.30 19.01 -9.25
C VAL A 388 -4.50 18.26 -8.19
N ARG A 389 -3.16 18.39 -8.22
CA ARG A 389 -2.22 17.77 -7.26
C ARG A 389 -1.48 18.83 -6.46
N SER A 390 -0.80 18.44 -5.37
CA SER A 390 0.10 19.33 -4.63
C SER A 390 1.21 19.86 -5.55
N GLU A 391 1.54 21.15 -5.40
CA GLU A 391 2.59 21.82 -6.19
C GLU A 391 4.00 21.44 -5.72
N ASP A 392 4.16 21.01 -4.46
CA ASP A 392 5.46 20.61 -3.92
C ASP A 392 5.55 19.07 -3.85
N PRO A 393 6.39 18.42 -4.67
CA PRO A 393 6.57 16.97 -4.62
C PRO A 393 7.16 16.48 -3.29
N ARG A 394 7.78 17.38 -2.48
CA ARG A 394 8.33 17.09 -1.15
C ARG A 394 7.29 17.17 -0.03
N SER A 395 6.03 17.47 -0.35
CA SER A 395 4.97 17.61 0.64
C SER A 395 3.79 16.69 0.36
N LEU A 396 3.24 16.11 1.44
CA LEU A 396 1.95 15.44 1.43
C LEU A 396 0.78 16.41 1.59
N SER A 397 0.98 17.72 1.74
CA SER A 397 -0.12 18.66 1.97
C SER A 397 -0.76 19.11 0.66
N PHE A 398 -2.09 19.03 0.59
CA PHE A 398 -2.92 19.56 -0.49
C PHE A 398 -3.07 21.08 -0.41
N ARG A 399 -3.07 21.65 0.80
CA ARG A 399 -3.33 23.06 1.13
C ARG A 399 -4.70 23.55 0.62
N PRO A 400 -5.83 23.01 1.12
CA PRO A 400 -7.15 23.23 0.54
C PRO A 400 -7.58 24.70 0.42
N TYR A 401 -7.15 25.55 1.37
CA TYR A 401 -7.52 26.97 1.44
C TYR A 401 -6.53 27.91 0.75
N ALA A 402 -5.41 27.39 0.22
CA ALA A 402 -4.43 28.23 -0.47
C ALA A 402 -5.00 28.77 -1.80
N PRO A 403 -4.62 30.01 -2.21
CA PRO A 403 -5.03 30.56 -3.49
C PRO A 403 -4.40 29.79 -4.65
N VAL A 404 -5.06 29.80 -5.80
CA VAL A 404 -4.59 29.16 -7.03
C VAL A 404 -4.12 30.19 -8.06
N SER A 405 -2.99 29.92 -8.72
CA SER A 405 -2.49 30.77 -9.80
C SER A 405 -3.21 30.50 -11.14
N ARG A 406 -3.17 31.49 -12.03
CA ARG A 406 -3.71 31.36 -13.41
C ARG A 406 -3.06 30.20 -14.18
N ALA A 407 -1.77 29.94 -13.98
CA ALA A 407 -1.04 28.84 -14.60
C ALA A 407 -1.56 27.46 -14.15
N VAL A 408 -1.88 27.30 -12.87
CA VAL A 408 -2.44 26.05 -12.33
C VAL A 408 -3.82 25.79 -12.89
N VAL A 409 -4.69 26.80 -12.95
CA VAL A 409 -6.01 26.66 -13.57
C VAL A 409 -5.92 26.33 -15.05
N ALA A 410 -5.00 26.98 -15.79
CA ALA A 410 -4.80 26.69 -17.20
C ALA A 410 -4.40 25.22 -17.43
N THR A 411 -3.45 24.72 -16.65
CA THR A 411 -2.98 23.34 -16.71
C THR A 411 -4.08 22.35 -16.33
N ALA A 412 -4.83 22.63 -15.27
CA ALA A 412 -5.91 21.76 -14.82
C ALA A 412 -7.06 21.69 -15.85
N LEU A 413 -7.39 22.80 -16.53
CA LEU A 413 -8.39 22.83 -17.60
C LEU A 413 -7.96 22.02 -18.83
N VAL A 414 -6.70 22.14 -19.27
CA VAL A 414 -6.18 21.31 -20.37
C VAL A 414 -6.23 19.83 -20.01
N ASN A 415 -5.84 19.47 -18.78
CA ASN A 415 -5.81 18.10 -18.31
C ASN A 415 -7.21 17.49 -18.17
N VAL A 416 -8.17 18.23 -17.58
CA VAL A 416 -9.54 17.72 -17.37
C VAL A 416 -10.31 17.57 -18.67
N LEU A 417 -10.08 18.47 -19.64
CA LEU A 417 -10.71 18.44 -20.96
C LEU A 417 -9.99 17.53 -21.96
N LYS A 418 -8.77 17.07 -21.63
CA LYS A 418 -7.89 16.29 -22.53
C LYS A 418 -7.66 16.99 -23.87
N LEU A 419 -7.44 18.31 -23.84
CA LEU A 419 -7.23 19.09 -25.07
C LEU A 419 -5.90 18.70 -25.75
N PRO A 420 -5.86 18.60 -27.09
CA PRO A 420 -4.62 18.46 -27.84
C PRO A 420 -3.70 19.64 -27.58
N THR A 421 -2.44 19.37 -27.21
CA THR A 421 -1.46 20.42 -26.93
C THR A 421 -1.14 21.20 -28.20
N THR A 422 -1.14 22.53 -28.09
CA THR A 422 -0.77 23.44 -29.20
C THR A 422 0.55 24.11 -28.89
N LEU A 423 1.47 24.13 -29.87
CA LEU A 423 2.72 24.86 -29.82
C LEU A 423 2.74 25.87 -30.98
N PRO A 424 2.56 27.18 -30.71
CA PRO A 424 2.61 28.18 -31.76
C PRO A 424 4.06 28.48 -32.17
N ASP A 425 4.25 28.97 -33.41
CA ASP A 425 5.56 29.38 -33.93
C ASP A 425 6.18 30.54 -33.13
N LYS A 426 5.33 31.40 -32.55
CA LYS A 426 5.72 32.52 -31.71
C LYS A 426 4.90 32.52 -30.42
N PRO A 427 5.51 32.78 -29.25
CA PRO A 427 4.78 32.91 -28.00
C PRO A 427 3.69 33.97 -28.09
N THR A 428 2.48 33.66 -27.62
CA THR A 428 1.35 34.60 -27.58
C THR A 428 1.58 35.67 -26.50
N PHE A 429 2.16 35.27 -25.36
CA PHE A 429 2.37 36.12 -24.20
C PHE A 429 3.85 36.38 -23.94
N SER A 430 4.21 37.64 -23.68
CA SER A 430 5.60 38.04 -23.43
C SER A 430 6.15 37.60 -22.08
N ASP A 431 5.27 37.30 -21.11
CA ASP A 431 5.63 36.83 -19.76
C ASP A 431 5.47 35.31 -19.58
N VAL A 432 5.28 34.57 -20.67
CA VAL A 432 5.24 33.09 -20.68
C VAL A 432 6.02 32.60 -21.89
N LEU A 433 7.28 32.22 -21.70
CA LEU A 433 8.18 31.82 -22.78
C LEU A 433 8.47 30.31 -22.76
N PRO A 434 8.71 29.69 -23.93
CA PRO A 434 9.06 28.28 -24.04
C PRO A 434 10.34 27.97 -23.24
N GLY A 435 10.34 26.87 -22.50
CA GLY A 435 11.45 26.45 -21.64
C GLY A 435 11.64 27.27 -20.36
N GLN A 436 10.97 28.42 -20.19
CA GLN A 436 11.09 29.26 -18.99
C GLN A 436 9.93 29.07 -18.01
N HIS A 437 8.73 28.72 -18.51
CA HIS A 437 7.57 28.51 -17.66
C HIS A 437 6.92 27.15 -17.94
N TRP A 438 6.75 26.33 -16.90
CA TRP A 438 6.18 24.98 -16.99
C TRP A 438 4.78 24.94 -17.60
N ALA A 439 3.98 25.99 -17.37
CA ALA A 439 2.63 26.11 -17.93
C ALA A 439 2.56 26.72 -19.35
N TYR A 440 3.69 26.91 -20.05
CA TYR A 440 3.71 27.49 -21.41
C TYR A 440 2.75 26.76 -22.35
N MET A 441 2.92 25.45 -22.52
CA MET A 441 2.08 24.66 -23.44
C MET A 441 0.59 24.68 -23.05
N PRO A 442 0.20 24.47 -21.77
CA PRO A 442 -1.20 24.60 -21.38
C PRO A 442 -1.82 25.97 -21.66
N ILE A 443 -1.09 27.06 -21.41
CA ILE A 443 -1.57 28.42 -21.63
C ILE A 443 -1.78 28.66 -23.14
N GLU A 444 -0.82 28.32 -23.98
CA GLU A 444 -0.95 28.45 -25.43
C GLU A 444 -2.10 27.58 -25.98
N THR A 445 -2.27 26.37 -25.44
CA THR A 445 -3.37 25.47 -25.81
C THR A 445 -4.73 26.10 -25.53
N LEU A 446 -4.94 26.67 -24.34
CA LEU A 446 -6.21 27.33 -24.02
C LEU A 446 -6.45 28.60 -24.84
N TYR A 447 -5.39 29.34 -25.16
CA TYR A 447 -5.51 30.53 -26.01
C TYR A 447 -5.92 30.15 -27.43
N ALA A 448 -5.31 29.11 -28.01
CA ALA A 448 -5.65 28.60 -29.33
C ALA A 448 -7.10 28.08 -29.42
N HIS A 449 -7.64 27.52 -28.32
CA HIS A 449 -9.05 27.14 -28.21
C HIS A 449 -9.97 28.32 -27.85
N GLY A 450 -9.43 29.54 -27.79
CA GLY A 450 -10.15 30.76 -27.48
C GLY A 450 -10.69 30.82 -26.06
N MET A 451 -10.26 29.96 -25.14
CA MET A 451 -10.82 29.85 -23.79
C MET A 451 -10.31 30.92 -22.83
N ILE A 452 -9.11 31.46 -23.08
CA ILE A 452 -8.49 32.51 -22.27
C ILE A 452 -8.20 33.75 -23.10
N ALA A 453 -8.26 34.92 -22.46
CA ALA A 453 -7.67 36.17 -22.93
C ALA A 453 -6.70 36.66 -21.85
N GLY A 454 -5.54 37.19 -22.26
CA GLY A 454 -4.52 37.70 -21.34
C GLY A 454 -5.03 38.86 -20.46
N VAL A 455 -4.14 39.43 -19.64
CA VAL A 455 -4.44 40.58 -18.77
C VAL A 455 -4.19 41.94 -19.46
N GLY A 456 -4.02 41.93 -20.78
CA GLY A 456 -3.64 43.09 -21.59
C GLY A 456 -2.12 43.23 -21.77
N LYS A 457 -1.70 44.13 -22.66
CA LYS A 457 -0.27 44.42 -22.97
C LYS A 457 0.56 43.17 -23.31
N ASN A 458 -0.02 42.22 -24.05
CA ASN A 458 0.59 40.93 -24.41
C ASN A 458 1.03 40.08 -23.22
N ARG A 459 0.35 40.17 -22.06
CA ARG A 459 0.69 39.40 -20.86
C ARG A 459 -0.41 38.45 -20.43
N PHE A 460 -0.03 37.34 -19.80
CA PHE A 460 -0.93 36.39 -19.16
C PHE A 460 -0.93 36.47 -17.63
N ALA A 461 0.19 36.89 -17.01
CA ALA A 461 0.41 36.90 -15.57
C ALA A 461 0.25 35.49 -14.92
N PRO A 462 1.07 34.49 -15.28
CA PRO A 462 0.87 33.09 -14.92
C PRO A 462 0.86 32.82 -13.41
N ASN A 463 1.64 33.58 -12.63
CA ASN A 463 1.77 33.41 -11.17
C ASN A 463 0.75 34.23 -10.37
N ALA A 464 -0.05 35.08 -11.01
CA ALA A 464 -1.08 35.84 -10.31
C ALA A 464 -2.22 34.92 -9.84
N PRO A 465 -2.79 35.15 -8.64
CA PRO A 465 -4.03 34.50 -8.23
C PRO A 465 -5.15 34.75 -9.23
N ILE A 466 -6.01 33.75 -9.42
CA ILE A 466 -7.24 33.87 -10.20
C ILE A 466 -8.45 33.99 -9.27
N THR A 467 -9.47 34.74 -9.67
CA THR A 467 -10.72 34.88 -8.90
C THR A 467 -11.74 33.78 -9.24
N ARG A 468 -12.73 33.56 -8.37
CA ARG A 468 -13.85 32.65 -8.65
C ARG A 468 -14.67 33.10 -9.87
N GLU A 469 -14.92 34.40 -9.99
CA GLU A 469 -15.56 35.03 -11.15
C GLU A 469 -14.80 34.71 -12.45
N GLN A 470 -13.47 34.84 -12.45
CA GLN A 470 -12.63 34.51 -13.61
C GLN A 470 -12.71 33.01 -13.96
N LEU A 471 -12.64 32.11 -12.98
CA LEU A 471 -12.83 30.67 -13.22
C LEU A 471 -14.19 30.41 -13.88
N SER A 472 -15.25 31.10 -13.45
CA SER A 472 -16.60 30.93 -13.99
C SER A 472 -16.66 31.24 -15.49
N PHE A 473 -16.00 32.30 -15.96
CA PHE A 473 -15.93 32.60 -17.39
C PHE A 473 -15.22 31.49 -18.17
N LEU A 474 -14.12 30.94 -17.63
CA LEU A 474 -13.37 29.86 -18.27
C LEU A 474 -14.23 28.58 -18.39
N VAL A 475 -14.90 28.18 -17.30
CA VAL A 475 -15.72 26.97 -17.29
C VAL A 475 -16.96 27.11 -18.16
N LYS A 476 -17.61 28.28 -18.17
CA LYS A 476 -18.76 28.55 -19.04
C LYS A 476 -18.39 28.42 -20.52
N ARG A 477 -17.16 28.81 -20.88
CA ARG A 477 -16.64 28.71 -22.24
C ARG A 477 -16.15 27.29 -22.58
N ALA A 478 -15.61 26.59 -21.60
CA ALA A 478 -15.10 25.23 -21.76
C ALA A 478 -16.23 24.19 -21.88
N MET A 479 -17.25 24.29 -21.02
CA MET A 479 -18.30 23.26 -20.91
C MET A 479 -19.60 23.88 -20.32
N PRO A 480 -20.38 24.62 -21.12
CA PRO A 480 -21.57 25.34 -20.65
C PRO A 480 -22.63 24.42 -20.03
N GLU A 481 -22.74 23.17 -20.48
CA GLU A 481 -23.73 22.18 -20.04
C GLU A 481 -23.55 21.71 -18.58
N VAL A 482 -22.36 21.86 -18.01
CA VAL A 482 -22.09 21.54 -16.60
C VAL A 482 -21.98 22.78 -15.71
N TYR A 483 -22.07 23.98 -16.29
CA TYR A 483 -21.78 25.23 -15.60
C TYR A 483 -22.58 25.39 -14.29
N ASP A 484 -23.90 25.20 -14.35
CA ASP A 484 -24.77 25.38 -13.18
C ASP A 484 -24.44 24.37 -12.07
N LYS A 485 -24.10 23.12 -12.43
CA LYS A 485 -23.67 22.10 -11.47
C LYS A 485 -22.31 22.44 -10.86
N ALA A 486 -21.36 22.86 -11.70
CA ALA A 486 -20.00 23.22 -11.29
C ALA A 486 -19.96 24.35 -10.24
N PHE A 487 -20.82 25.34 -10.37
CA PHE A 487 -20.90 26.47 -9.43
C PHE A 487 -22.02 26.36 -8.39
N GLY A 488 -22.78 25.26 -8.35
CA GLY A 488 -23.88 25.09 -7.40
C GLY A 488 -23.48 25.17 -5.92
N ARG A 489 -22.21 24.91 -5.60
CA ARG A 489 -21.63 25.04 -4.24
C ARG A 489 -20.43 26.00 -4.19
N THR A 490 -20.19 26.80 -5.21
CA THR A 490 -19.02 27.70 -5.29
C THR A 490 -19.50 29.10 -5.68
N PRO A 491 -19.39 30.11 -4.79
CA PRO A 491 -19.81 31.47 -5.11
C PRO A 491 -19.08 32.04 -6.34
N ILE A 492 -19.78 32.87 -7.10
CA ILE A 492 -19.21 33.60 -8.24
C ILE A 492 -18.99 35.04 -7.79
N ASP A 493 -17.76 35.34 -7.36
CA ASP A 493 -17.35 36.63 -6.84
C ASP A 493 -15.88 36.95 -7.17
N ARG A 494 -15.41 38.12 -6.74
CA ARG A 494 -14.04 38.59 -6.98
C ARG A 494 -13.02 38.09 -5.95
N GLN A 495 -13.38 37.18 -5.05
CA GLN A 495 -12.42 36.59 -4.12
C GLN A 495 -11.49 35.63 -4.86
N ASN A 496 -10.28 35.46 -4.34
CA ASN A 496 -9.32 34.51 -4.87
C ASN A 496 -9.86 33.09 -4.77
N LEU A 497 -9.72 32.33 -5.85
CA LEU A 497 -10.09 30.94 -5.93
C LEU A 497 -9.19 30.09 -5.00
N GLN A 498 -9.80 29.23 -4.20
CA GLN A 498 -9.08 28.27 -3.37
C GLN A 498 -8.91 26.93 -4.08
N ARG A 499 -7.88 26.16 -3.69
CA ARG A 499 -7.57 24.85 -4.27
C ARG A 499 -8.73 23.86 -4.17
N ARG A 500 -9.46 23.83 -3.05
CA ARG A 500 -10.66 22.99 -2.91
C ARG A 500 -11.80 23.37 -3.85
N GLU A 501 -11.97 24.66 -4.10
CA GLU A 501 -13.03 25.18 -4.97
C GLU A 501 -12.71 24.84 -6.42
N LEU A 502 -11.43 24.94 -6.81
CA LEU A 502 -10.97 24.43 -8.10
C LEU A 502 -11.28 22.95 -8.24
N SER A 503 -10.94 22.13 -7.23
CA SER A 503 -11.22 20.69 -7.29
C SER A 503 -12.72 20.41 -7.42
N ARG A 504 -13.56 21.10 -6.64
CA ARG A 504 -15.01 20.94 -6.70
C ARG A 504 -15.57 21.25 -8.10
N VAL A 505 -15.17 22.39 -8.66
CA VAL A 505 -15.63 22.86 -9.98
C VAL A 505 -15.14 21.93 -11.09
N LEU A 506 -13.86 21.59 -11.12
CA LEU A 506 -13.30 20.74 -12.17
C LEU A 506 -13.75 19.28 -12.04
N TYR A 507 -14.21 18.85 -10.88
CA TYR A 507 -14.79 17.52 -10.75
C TYR A 507 -16.14 17.40 -11.47
N GLU A 508 -16.96 18.45 -11.47
CA GLU A 508 -18.17 18.50 -12.29
C GLU A 508 -17.84 18.55 -13.80
N VAL A 509 -16.78 19.26 -14.19
CA VAL A 509 -16.27 19.25 -15.58
C VAL A 509 -15.79 17.85 -15.99
N LEU A 510 -15.06 17.17 -15.11
CA LEU A 510 -14.62 15.79 -15.35
C LEU A 510 -15.82 14.85 -15.54
N LYS A 511 -16.83 14.95 -14.67
CA LYS A 511 -18.07 14.15 -14.78
C LYS A 511 -18.83 14.46 -16.06
N GLY A 512 -18.90 15.73 -16.48
CA GLY A 512 -19.46 16.14 -17.76
C GLY A 512 -18.77 15.44 -18.94
N ARG A 513 -17.43 15.55 -19.01
CA ARG A 513 -16.63 14.95 -20.10
C ARG A 513 -16.83 13.45 -20.18
N LEU A 514 -16.90 12.78 -19.04
CA LEU A 514 -17.04 11.32 -18.95
C LEU A 514 -18.49 10.84 -18.94
N GLN A 515 -19.47 11.75 -18.98
CA GLN A 515 -20.90 11.45 -18.89
C GLN A 515 -21.22 10.55 -17.68
N LEU A 516 -20.78 11.00 -16.49
CA LEU A 516 -20.91 10.29 -15.21
C LEU A 516 -22.14 10.66 -14.39
#